data_AF-A0A917BQ09-F1
#
_entry.id   AF-A0A917BQ09-F1
#
_cell.length_a   1.000
_cell.length_b   1.000
_cell.length_c   1.000
_cell.angle_alpha   90.00
_cell.angle_beta   90.00
_cell.angle_gamma   90.00
#
_symmetry.space_group_name_H-M   'P 1'
#
loop_
_entity.id
_entity.type
_entity.pdbx_description
1 polymer ?
#
loop_
_entity_poly.entity_id
_entity_poly.type
_entity_poly.pdbx_seq_one_letter_code
_entity_poly.pdbx_strand_id
1 'polypeptide(L)'
;MNRAWSVVALREIMVRLRDRNFLMSTGFTLVFLLGAILAQQFFGNRAMSYDIGVEGPEGARIVAQAQELARAEDPEVRLTSTELGDAAAVEEAARVDDVDYGLLATADGWELVDEGPTAGDLQMLVGEVVREDALGRNAEAAGTDLESLLAGSAVTARDLAEGDGGSTFLAFVLGLVFAMLFYMSSLLFGMQIASSVVEEKQSRLVEILAAAIPVRTLLLGKVVGNTVLALGQLVLIVAVGLVGLAFTDYDVALPGLAGGIAWYVPFFVVGFLALACIWAAAGSLASRTEDLQSTTMPLTMLLVVVFVVSLNLEGVWRVVASYVPITSTILMPMRVLEGEAAWWEPWVALVVVLAFSLVTVRLGARLYQRSLLHTSGALSWRRAMTLTD
;
A
#
# COMPACT_ATOMS: atom_id res chain seq x y z
N MET A 1 -29.60 -27.09 -19.75
CA MET A 1 -28.94 -25.81 -20.11
C MET A 1 -28.12 -25.14 -18.99
N ASN A 2 -28.30 -25.45 -17.68
CA ASN A 2 -27.70 -24.66 -16.58
C ASN A 2 -26.29 -25.04 -16.06
N ARG A 3 -25.55 -26.00 -16.64
CA ARG A 3 -24.23 -26.44 -16.12
C ARG A 3 -23.01 -26.08 -16.99
N ALA A 4 -23.22 -25.52 -18.17
CA ALA A 4 -22.10 -25.29 -19.10
C ALA A 4 -21.13 -24.20 -18.60
N TRP A 5 -21.63 -23.09 -18.05
CA TRP A 5 -20.76 -22.01 -17.54
C TRP A 5 -19.92 -22.47 -16.35
N SER A 6 -20.48 -23.29 -15.46
CA SER A 6 -19.78 -23.80 -14.28
C SER A 6 -18.69 -24.80 -14.64
N VAL A 7 -18.89 -25.61 -15.69
CA VAL A 7 -17.84 -26.51 -16.21
C VAL A 7 -16.68 -25.71 -16.79
N VAL A 8 -16.97 -24.65 -17.55
CA VAL A 8 -15.93 -23.74 -18.07
C VAL A 8 -15.18 -23.06 -16.92
N ALA A 9 -15.88 -22.54 -15.91
CA ALA A 9 -15.27 -21.90 -14.75
C ALA A 9 -14.35 -22.86 -13.99
N LEU A 10 -14.81 -24.08 -13.71
CA LEU A 10 -14.01 -25.11 -13.03
C LEU A 10 -12.79 -25.52 -13.85
N ARG A 11 -12.94 -25.66 -15.17
CA ARG A 11 -11.80 -25.94 -16.05
C ARG A 11 -10.77 -24.83 -15.96
N GLU A 12 -11.19 -23.57 -16.05
CA GLU A 12 -10.29 -22.42 -15.97
C GLU A 12 -9.52 -22.40 -14.65
N ILE A 13 -10.24 -22.60 -13.53
CA ILE A 13 -9.65 -22.70 -12.19
C ILE A 13 -8.61 -23.84 -12.14
N MET A 14 -8.96 -25.04 -12.57
CA MET A 14 -8.06 -26.20 -12.50
C MET A 14 -6.83 -26.07 -13.39
N VAL A 15 -6.97 -25.49 -14.58
CA VAL A 15 -5.85 -25.24 -15.48
C VAL A 15 -4.88 -24.24 -14.84
N ARG A 16 -5.39 -23.16 -14.26
CA ARG A 16 -4.56 -22.12 -13.62
C ARG A 16 -3.91 -22.58 -12.33
N LEU A 17 -4.61 -23.34 -11.48
CA LEU A 17 -4.01 -23.90 -10.27
C LEU A 17 -2.90 -24.92 -10.55
N ARG A 18 -2.82 -25.46 -11.76
CA ARG A 18 -1.73 -26.33 -12.22
C ARG A 18 -0.66 -25.58 -13.03
N ASP A 19 -0.89 -24.31 -13.35
CA ASP A 19 0.07 -23.50 -14.08
C ASP A 19 1.25 -23.14 -13.16
N ARG A 20 2.45 -23.52 -13.60
CA ARG A 20 3.68 -23.32 -12.84
C ARG A 20 3.96 -21.84 -12.63
N ASN A 21 3.63 -20.99 -13.60
CA ASN A 21 3.86 -19.55 -13.52
C ASN A 21 2.95 -18.91 -12.47
N PHE A 22 1.67 -19.31 -12.44
CA PHE A 22 0.73 -18.87 -11.41
C PHE A 22 1.18 -19.29 -10.00
N LEU A 23 1.57 -20.55 -9.82
CA LEU A 23 2.04 -21.06 -8.52
C LEU A 23 3.35 -20.39 -8.07
N MET A 24 4.31 -20.21 -8.98
CA MET A 24 5.59 -19.55 -8.68
C MET A 24 5.40 -18.08 -8.32
N SER A 25 4.61 -17.33 -9.09
CA SER A 25 4.35 -15.91 -8.81
C SER A 25 3.59 -15.71 -7.51
N THR A 26 2.59 -16.55 -7.23
CA THR A 26 1.87 -16.52 -5.95
C THR A 26 2.80 -16.86 -4.79
N GLY A 27 3.56 -17.95 -4.89
CA GLY A 27 4.52 -18.35 -3.86
C GLY A 27 5.59 -17.28 -3.60
N PHE A 28 6.15 -16.70 -4.66
CA PHE A 28 7.10 -15.58 -4.56
C PHE A 28 6.47 -14.38 -3.84
N THR A 29 5.25 -14.00 -4.18
CA THR A 29 4.54 -12.88 -3.54
C THR A 29 4.34 -13.13 -2.04
N LEU A 30 3.98 -14.35 -1.65
CA LEU A 30 3.80 -14.70 -0.23
C LEU A 30 5.12 -14.70 0.54
N VAL A 31 6.18 -15.26 -0.05
CA VAL A 31 7.53 -15.27 0.56
C VAL A 31 8.07 -13.85 0.66
N PHE A 32 7.90 -13.04 -0.38
CA PHE A 32 8.29 -11.63 -0.38
C PHE A 32 7.52 -10.85 0.69
N LEU A 33 6.20 -11.05 0.80
CA LEU A 33 5.37 -10.39 1.82
C LEU A 33 5.83 -10.75 3.24
N LEU A 34 5.98 -12.05 3.53
CA LEU A 34 6.49 -12.49 4.84
C LEU A 34 7.90 -11.99 5.10
N GLY A 35 8.77 -12.07 4.10
CA GLY A 35 10.13 -11.57 4.17
C GLY A 35 10.19 -10.06 4.42
N ALA A 36 9.29 -9.27 3.83
CA ALA A 36 9.19 -7.83 4.07
C ALA A 36 8.73 -7.53 5.51
N ILE A 37 7.73 -8.26 6.02
CA ILE A 37 7.26 -8.09 7.41
C ILE A 37 8.38 -8.47 8.40
N LEU A 38 9.05 -9.60 8.20
CA LEU A 38 10.16 -10.04 9.06
C LEU A 38 11.40 -9.14 8.92
N ALA A 39 11.69 -8.65 7.72
CA ALA A 39 12.77 -7.68 7.51
C ALA A 39 12.46 -6.37 8.24
N GLN A 40 11.22 -5.89 8.20
CA GLN A 40 10.84 -4.70 8.97
C GLN A 40 11.07 -4.92 10.47
N GLN A 41 10.81 -6.11 11.02
CA GLN A 41 11.15 -6.41 12.42
C GLN A 41 12.67 -6.39 12.67
N PHE A 42 13.45 -6.99 11.77
CA PHE A 42 14.90 -7.12 11.93
C PHE A 42 15.68 -5.82 11.69
N PHE A 43 15.18 -4.95 10.81
CA PHE A 43 15.80 -3.68 10.44
C PHE A 43 15.16 -2.48 11.14
N GLY A 44 13.89 -2.58 11.54
CA GLY A 44 13.16 -1.53 12.26
C GLY A 44 13.53 -1.40 13.73
N ASN A 45 13.83 -2.52 14.43
CA ASN A 45 14.31 -2.53 15.82
C ASN A 45 15.85 -2.51 15.91
N ARG A 46 16.54 -1.81 15.02
CA ARG A 46 17.97 -1.55 15.28
C ARG A 46 18.07 -0.33 16.17
N ALA A 47 18.33 -0.60 17.45
CA ALA A 47 18.81 0.37 18.43
C ALA A 47 19.70 1.42 17.76
N MET A 48 19.25 2.68 17.76
CA MET A 48 20.12 3.81 17.40
C MET A 48 21.25 3.84 18.43
N SER A 49 22.47 3.54 17.98
CA SER A 49 23.66 3.57 18.81
C SER A 49 24.59 4.64 18.23
N TYR A 50 24.90 5.65 19.02
CA TYR A 50 25.84 6.71 18.65
C TYR A 50 26.92 6.84 19.71
N ASP A 51 28.18 6.73 19.31
CA ASP A 51 29.34 7.16 20.10
C ASP A 51 29.64 8.63 19.80
N ILE A 52 29.61 9.47 20.83
CA ILE A 52 29.76 10.92 20.71
C ILE A 52 31.06 11.36 21.38
N GLY A 53 32.00 11.89 20.61
CA GLY A 53 33.20 12.54 21.13
C GLY A 53 32.85 13.89 21.74
N VAL A 54 33.31 14.16 22.96
CA VAL A 54 32.98 15.40 23.69
C VAL A 54 34.23 16.09 24.22
N GLU A 55 34.20 17.42 24.23
CA GLU A 55 35.23 18.23 24.90
C GLU A 55 34.89 18.38 26.38
N GLY A 56 35.59 17.61 27.22
CA GLY A 56 35.49 17.71 28.67
C GLY A 56 34.15 17.30 29.30
N PRO A 57 33.98 17.55 30.61
CA PRO A 57 32.89 16.99 31.40
C PRO A 57 31.52 17.64 31.15
N GLU A 58 31.48 18.80 30.49
CA GLU A 58 30.24 19.50 30.17
C GLU A 58 29.53 18.82 28.99
N GLY A 59 30.26 18.52 27.91
CA GLY A 59 29.72 17.75 26.78
C GLY A 59 29.31 16.35 27.19
N ALA A 60 30.08 15.68 28.05
CA ALA A 60 29.72 14.36 28.60
C ALA A 60 28.38 14.40 29.37
N ARG A 61 28.10 15.48 30.10
CA ARG A 61 26.83 15.66 30.82
C ARG A 61 25.66 15.83 29.87
N ILE A 62 25.82 16.61 28.80
CA ILE A 62 24.78 16.79 27.77
C ILE A 62 24.44 15.45 27.12
N VAL A 63 25.45 14.66 26.73
CA VAL A 63 25.23 13.33 26.13
C VAL A 63 24.54 12.38 27.12
N ALA A 64 24.91 12.41 28.40
CA ALA A 64 24.25 11.60 29.43
C ALA A 64 22.77 11.99 29.65
N GLN A 65 22.45 13.28 29.64
CA GLN A 65 21.07 13.75 29.71
C GLN A 65 20.28 13.39 28.44
N ALA A 66 20.89 13.52 27.27
CA ALA A 66 20.30 13.07 26.00
C ALA A 66 20.01 11.57 26.03
N GLN A 67 20.89 10.78 26.66
CA GLN A 67 20.69 9.34 26.83
C GLN A 67 19.49 9.02 27.73
N GLU A 68 19.28 9.79 28.80
CA GLU A 68 18.11 9.63 29.68
C GLU A 68 16.82 10.00 28.96
N LEU A 69 16.82 11.12 28.22
CA LEU A 69 15.68 11.56 27.43
C LEU A 69 15.33 10.53 26.34
N ALA A 70 16.32 10.05 25.59
CA ALA A 70 16.12 9.02 24.57
C ALA A 70 15.58 7.72 25.14
N ARG A 71 16.11 7.24 26.28
CA ARG A 71 15.63 6.00 26.93
C ARG A 71 14.20 6.10 27.44
N ALA A 72 13.72 7.31 27.76
CA ALA A 72 12.35 7.51 28.18
C ALA A 72 11.36 7.30 27.01
N GLU A 73 11.80 7.52 25.78
CA GLU A 73 11.02 7.36 24.55
C GLU A 73 11.24 5.98 23.89
N ASP A 74 12.50 5.55 23.76
CA ASP A 74 12.91 4.24 23.24
C ASP A 74 14.05 3.65 24.10
N PRO A 75 13.78 2.58 24.90
CA PRO A 75 14.77 1.93 25.74
C PRO A 75 15.99 1.35 25.01
N GLU A 76 15.88 1.12 23.70
CA GLU A 76 16.94 0.51 22.89
C GLU A 76 18.01 1.53 22.45
N VAL A 77 17.71 2.83 22.47
CA VAL A 77 18.66 3.89 22.08
C VAL A 77 19.85 3.93 23.05
N ARG A 78 21.07 3.99 22.48
CA ARG A 78 22.33 4.10 23.21
C ARG A 78 23.17 5.25 22.67
N LEU A 79 23.42 6.22 23.52
CA LEU A 79 24.34 7.31 23.36
C LEU A 79 25.44 7.11 24.39
N THR A 80 26.66 7.01 23.91
CA THR A 80 27.85 6.92 24.74
C THR A 80 28.72 8.14 24.47
N SER A 81 29.34 8.67 25.51
CA SER A 81 30.24 9.81 25.40
C SER A 81 31.68 9.36 25.59
N THR A 82 32.55 9.76 24.67
CA THR A 82 34.00 9.60 24.80
C THR A 82 34.63 10.96 25.04
N GLU A 83 35.17 11.16 26.25
CA GLU A 83 35.87 12.41 26.58
C GLU A 83 37.20 12.49 25.84
N LEU A 84 37.37 13.56 25.06
CA LEU A 84 38.56 13.85 24.28
C LEU A 84 39.20 15.16 24.79
N GLY A 85 40.50 15.30 24.55
CA GLY A 85 41.32 16.31 25.23
C GLY A 85 41.05 17.76 24.81
N ASP A 86 40.73 17.98 23.54
CA ASP A 86 40.42 19.29 22.97
C ASP A 86 39.52 19.16 21.73
N ALA A 87 38.98 20.29 21.26
CA ALA A 87 38.13 20.34 20.07
C ALA A 87 38.79 19.72 18.82
N ALA A 88 40.10 19.88 18.66
CA ALA A 88 40.84 19.31 17.52
C ALA A 88 40.86 17.77 17.57
N ALA A 89 40.97 17.18 18.77
CA ALA A 89 40.90 15.74 18.97
C ALA A 89 39.49 15.19 18.70
N VAL A 90 38.44 15.93 19.08
CA VAL A 90 37.04 15.56 18.79
C VAL A 90 36.77 15.57 17.28
N GLU A 91 37.19 16.62 16.59
CA GLU A 91 37.05 16.71 15.12
C GLU A 91 37.82 15.61 14.39
N GLU A 92 39.04 15.30 14.84
CA GLU A 92 39.83 14.23 14.24
C GLU A 92 39.21 12.86 14.50
N ALA A 93 38.72 12.59 15.72
CA ALA A 93 38.05 11.34 16.06
C ALA A 93 36.79 11.13 15.23
N ALA A 94 35.98 12.18 15.00
CA ALA A 94 34.82 12.12 14.13
C ALA A 94 35.19 11.93 12.65
N ARG A 95 36.32 12.50 12.20
CA ARG A 95 36.81 12.37 10.81
C ARG A 95 37.37 10.99 10.49
N VAL A 96 37.88 10.27 11.48
CA VAL A 96 38.46 8.93 11.29
C VAL A 96 37.52 7.80 11.73
N ASP A 97 36.24 8.12 11.96
CA ASP A 97 35.20 7.19 12.44
C ASP A 97 35.57 6.47 13.77
N ASP A 98 36.34 7.12 14.66
CA ASP A 98 36.61 6.63 16.02
C ASP A 98 35.44 6.94 16.96
N VAL A 99 34.68 8.00 16.64
CA VAL A 99 33.35 8.30 17.18
C VAL A 99 32.41 8.61 16.02
N ASP A 100 31.11 8.35 16.19
CA ASP A 100 30.10 8.61 15.15
C ASP A 100 29.86 10.12 14.96
N TYR A 101 29.93 10.90 16.05
CA TYR A 101 29.73 12.35 16.03
C TYR A 101 30.63 13.04 17.05
N GLY A 102 31.03 14.28 16.79
CA GLY A 102 31.67 15.16 17.77
C GLY A 102 30.71 16.22 18.29
N LEU A 103 30.69 16.49 19.59
CA LEU A 103 29.93 17.57 20.20
C LEU A 103 30.90 18.60 20.80
N LEU A 104 30.90 19.79 20.20
CA LEU A 104 31.84 20.87 20.50
C LEU A 104 31.13 22.07 21.14
N ALA A 105 31.71 22.62 22.20
CA ALA A 105 31.27 23.89 22.75
C ALA A 105 31.83 25.05 21.93
N THR A 106 31.00 26.03 21.62
CA THR A 106 31.37 27.26 20.91
C THR A 106 31.07 28.48 21.77
N ALA A 107 31.51 29.67 21.34
CA ALA A 107 31.28 30.91 22.09
C ALA A 107 29.78 31.23 22.28
N ASP A 108 28.94 30.80 21.34
CA ASP A 108 27.51 31.13 21.29
C ASP A 108 26.60 29.90 21.44
N GLY A 109 27.14 28.69 21.68
CA GLY A 109 26.34 27.47 21.78
C GLY A 109 27.13 26.19 21.60
N TRP A 110 26.55 25.22 20.89
CA TRP A 110 27.13 23.90 20.65
C TRP A 110 27.06 23.54 19.17
N GLU A 111 28.05 22.81 18.69
CA GLU A 111 28.12 22.32 17.32
C GLU A 111 28.25 20.79 17.32
N LEU A 112 27.47 20.13 16.49
CA LEU A 112 27.55 18.69 16.24
C LEU A 112 28.28 18.48 14.91
N VAL A 113 29.47 17.88 14.97
CA VAL A 113 30.38 17.71 13.83
C VAL A 113 30.49 16.25 13.39
N ASP A 114 30.54 16.03 12.09
CA ASP A 114 30.68 14.73 11.41
C ASP A 114 31.19 14.96 9.97
N GLU A 115 31.77 13.94 9.34
CA GLU A 115 32.16 13.93 7.91
C GLU A 115 30.95 13.68 6.98
N GLY A 116 29.86 13.11 7.49
CA GLY A 116 28.63 12.79 6.78
C GLY A 116 27.46 13.77 6.98
N PRO A 117 26.27 13.46 6.41
CA PRO A 117 25.05 14.17 6.74
C PRO A 117 24.69 13.91 8.21
N THR A 118 24.57 14.99 8.99
CA THR A 118 24.19 14.92 10.41
C THR A 118 22.89 14.14 10.59
N ALA A 119 22.86 13.18 11.51
CA ALA A 119 21.63 12.49 11.88
C ALA A 119 20.64 13.49 12.49
N GLY A 120 19.57 13.81 11.76
CA GLY A 120 18.57 14.81 12.18
C GLY A 120 17.92 14.48 13.52
N ASP A 121 17.73 13.19 13.81
CA ASP A 121 17.16 12.72 15.08
C ASP A 121 18.13 12.98 16.25
N LEU A 122 19.42 12.72 16.07
CA LEU A 122 20.45 13.00 17.07
C LEU A 122 20.58 14.51 17.33
N GLN A 123 20.57 15.33 16.27
CA GLN A 123 20.63 16.78 16.39
C GLN A 123 19.42 17.34 17.15
N MET A 124 18.22 16.80 16.88
CA MET A 124 17.00 17.22 17.59
C MET A 124 17.08 16.87 19.08
N LEU A 125 17.49 15.65 19.39
CA LEU A 125 17.60 15.15 20.76
C LEU A 125 18.68 15.90 21.57
N VAL A 126 19.90 16.01 21.05
CA VAL A 126 20.99 16.74 21.71
C VAL A 126 20.65 18.23 21.79
N GLY A 127 20.02 18.78 20.74
CA GLY A 127 19.57 20.17 20.70
C GLY A 127 18.52 20.50 21.76
N GLU A 128 17.62 19.56 22.07
CA GLU A 128 16.64 19.72 23.15
C GLU A 128 17.33 19.84 24.52
N VAL A 129 18.28 18.95 24.80
CA VAL A 129 19.04 18.96 26.06
C VAL A 129 19.90 20.22 26.18
N VAL A 130 20.62 20.59 25.12
CA VAL A 130 21.43 21.83 25.09
C VAL A 130 20.55 23.06 25.33
N ARG A 131 19.36 23.09 24.74
CA ARG A 131 18.40 24.18 24.94
C ARG A 131 17.94 24.25 26.39
N GLU A 132 17.60 23.12 27.01
CA GLU A 132 17.17 23.06 28.40
C GLU A 132 18.28 23.49 29.37
N ASP A 133 19.51 23.01 29.16
CA ASP A 133 20.69 23.43 29.93
C ASP A 133 20.96 24.94 29.79
N ALA A 134 20.93 25.46 28.57
CA ALA A 134 21.11 26.90 28.32
C ALA A 134 20.01 27.74 28.98
N LEU A 135 18.74 27.29 28.93
CA LEU A 135 17.64 27.96 29.61
C LEU A 135 17.83 27.94 31.13
N GLY A 136 18.31 26.84 31.69
CA GLY A 136 18.65 26.74 33.12
C GLY A 136 19.72 27.75 33.53
N ARG A 137 20.85 27.81 32.81
CA ARG A 137 21.92 28.78 33.06
C ARG A 137 21.45 30.22 32.92
N ASN A 138 20.62 30.50 31.91
CA ASN A 138 20.05 31.84 31.72
C ASN A 138 19.06 32.21 32.83
N ALA A 139 18.30 31.26 33.36
CA ALA A 139 17.42 31.46 34.51
C ALA A 139 18.22 31.87 35.76
N GLU A 140 19.29 31.14 36.07
CA GLU A 140 20.16 31.43 37.19
C GLU A 140 20.81 32.81 37.07
N ALA A 141 21.32 33.15 35.88
CA ALA A 141 21.91 34.46 35.60
C ALA A 141 20.91 35.61 35.74
N ALA A 142 19.63 35.36 35.46
CA ALA A 142 18.54 36.31 35.65
C ALA A 142 17.97 36.33 37.09
N GLY A 143 18.48 35.49 37.99
CA GLY A 143 17.99 35.37 39.37
C GLY A 143 16.59 34.75 39.48
N THR A 144 16.21 33.90 38.53
CA THR A 144 14.96 33.13 38.51
C THR A 144 15.28 31.63 38.42
N ASP A 145 14.26 30.78 38.30
CA ASP A 145 14.42 29.34 38.10
C ASP A 145 13.82 28.92 36.74
N LEU A 146 14.26 27.74 36.28
CA LEU A 146 13.82 27.18 35.01
C LEU A 146 12.30 26.98 34.97
N GLU A 147 11.71 26.54 36.09
CA GLU A 147 10.27 26.32 36.21
C GLU A 147 9.47 27.62 35.97
N SER A 148 9.91 28.74 36.53
CA SER A 148 9.27 30.04 36.31
C SER A 148 9.42 30.53 34.87
N LEU A 149 10.53 30.24 34.20
CA LEU A 149 10.72 30.58 32.77
C LEU A 149 9.84 29.73 31.85
N LEU A 150 9.62 28.46 32.19
CA LEU A 150 8.78 27.53 31.42
C LEU A 150 7.29 27.61 31.80
N ALA A 151 6.94 28.39 32.82
CA ALA A 151 5.55 28.53 33.25
C ALA A 151 4.67 29.04 32.10
N GLY A 152 3.71 28.21 31.68
CA GLY A 152 2.79 28.53 30.58
C GLY A 152 3.33 28.26 29.17
N SER A 153 4.52 27.66 29.01
CA SER A 153 5.04 27.23 27.71
C SER A 153 4.56 25.83 27.28
N ALA A 154 3.96 25.07 28.20
CA ALA A 154 3.48 23.72 27.93
C ALA A 154 2.26 23.71 27.00
N VAL A 155 2.40 23.04 25.86
CA VAL A 155 1.28 22.74 24.96
C VAL A 155 0.76 21.36 25.31
N THR A 156 -0.46 21.28 25.82
CA THR A 156 -1.15 20.01 26.02
C THR A 156 -1.98 19.68 24.77
N ALA A 157 -1.59 18.61 24.09
CA ALA A 157 -2.42 18.05 23.04
C ALA A 157 -3.60 17.32 23.69
N ARG A 158 -4.83 17.76 23.37
CA ARG A 158 -6.03 16.98 23.65
C ARG A 158 -6.47 16.36 22.33
N ASP A 159 -6.29 15.06 22.20
CA ASP A 159 -6.84 14.34 21.07
C ASP A 159 -8.37 14.35 21.18
N LEU A 160 -9.03 14.88 20.14
CA LEU A 160 -10.48 14.93 20.03
C LEU A 160 -11.00 13.75 19.20
N ALA A 161 -10.11 12.99 18.55
CA ALA A 161 -10.41 11.70 17.98
C ALA A 161 -10.18 10.63 19.07
N GLU A 162 -11.15 9.76 19.29
CA GLU A 162 -11.07 8.64 20.25
C GLU A 162 -10.11 7.51 19.81
N GLY A 163 -9.13 7.79 18.95
CA GLY A 163 -8.28 6.79 18.28
C GLY A 163 -6.80 6.95 18.60
N ASP A 164 -6.20 5.89 19.15
CA ASP A 164 -4.77 5.76 19.37
C ASP A 164 -3.98 6.00 18.07
N GLY A 165 -2.98 6.90 18.08
CA GLY A 165 -2.23 7.32 16.89
C GLY A 165 -1.56 6.16 16.14
N GLY A 166 -1.19 5.08 16.83
CA GLY A 166 -0.67 3.85 16.23
C GLY A 166 -1.69 3.14 15.33
N SER A 167 -3.00 3.25 15.64
CA SER A 167 -4.07 2.67 14.82
C SER A 167 -4.25 3.38 13.48
N THR A 168 -3.96 4.69 13.42
CA THR A 168 -4.10 5.51 12.20
C THR A 168 -3.04 5.15 11.17
N PHE A 169 -1.78 4.99 11.58
CA PHE A 169 -0.71 4.56 10.68
C PHE A 169 -0.97 3.16 10.12
N LEU A 170 -1.39 2.23 10.97
CA LEU A 170 -1.69 0.86 10.57
C LEU A 170 -2.88 0.81 9.59
N ALA A 171 -3.93 1.63 9.81
CA ALA A 171 -5.06 1.78 8.89
C ALA A 171 -4.61 2.31 7.53
N PHE A 172 -3.73 3.31 7.49
CA PHE A 172 -3.17 3.83 6.24
C PHE A 172 -2.37 2.77 5.47
N VAL A 173 -1.46 2.05 6.15
CA VAL A 173 -0.64 0.98 5.54
C VAL A 173 -1.52 -0.13 4.97
N LEU A 174 -2.54 -0.56 5.70
CA LEU A 174 -3.48 -1.58 5.22
C LEU A 174 -4.34 -1.09 4.07
N GLY A 175 -4.75 0.17 4.10
CA GLY A 175 -5.37 0.81 2.97
C GLY A 175 -4.49 0.70 1.73
N LEU A 176 -3.22 1.10 1.82
CA LEU A 176 -2.25 1.00 0.73
C LEU A 176 -2.11 -0.45 0.23
N VAL A 177 -2.07 -1.43 1.14
CA VAL A 177 -2.07 -2.86 0.79
C VAL A 177 -3.32 -3.23 0.00
N PHE A 178 -4.52 -2.83 0.42
CA PHE A 178 -5.75 -3.09 -0.34
C PHE A 178 -5.74 -2.46 -1.73
N ALA A 179 -5.28 -1.20 -1.85
CA ALA A 179 -5.12 -0.53 -3.13
C ALA A 179 -4.19 -1.32 -4.06
N MET A 180 -3.03 -1.72 -3.53
CA MET A 180 -2.02 -2.46 -4.27
C MET A 180 -2.52 -3.85 -4.68
N LEU A 181 -3.20 -4.56 -3.77
CA LEU A 181 -3.78 -5.88 -4.07
C LEU A 181 -4.87 -5.80 -5.13
N PHE A 182 -5.75 -4.80 -5.07
CA PHE A 182 -6.77 -4.61 -6.10
C PHE A 182 -6.13 -4.29 -7.46
N TYR A 183 -5.16 -3.37 -7.49
CA TYR A 183 -4.43 -3.01 -8.70
C TYR A 183 -3.70 -4.21 -9.32
N MET A 184 -2.90 -4.93 -8.52
CA MET A 184 -2.14 -6.10 -8.96
C MET A 184 -3.06 -7.22 -9.44
N SER A 185 -4.14 -7.52 -8.71
CA SER A 185 -5.10 -8.56 -9.12
C SER A 185 -5.81 -8.17 -10.41
N SER A 186 -6.26 -6.91 -10.51
CA SER A 186 -6.95 -6.39 -11.69
C SER A 186 -6.09 -6.44 -12.94
N LEU A 187 -4.79 -6.15 -12.82
CA LEU A 187 -3.85 -6.26 -13.94
C LEU A 187 -3.52 -7.70 -14.27
N LEU A 188 -3.13 -8.51 -13.28
CA LEU A 188 -2.66 -9.87 -13.49
C LEU A 188 -3.75 -10.75 -14.11
N PHE A 189 -4.91 -10.83 -13.44
CA PHE A 189 -6.02 -11.64 -13.94
C PHE A 189 -6.73 -10.97 -15.13
N GLY A 190 -6.74 -9.64 -15.20
CA GLY A 190 -7.25 -8.92 -16.36
C GLY A 190 -6.52 -9.27 -17.64
N MET A 191 -5.18 -9.22 -17.62
CA MET A 191 -4.34 -9.63 -18.74
C MET A 191 -4.53 -11.10 -19.11
N GLN A 192 -4.69 -11.99 -18.13
CA GLN A 192 -4.96 -13.41 -18.37
C GLN A 192 -6.32 -13.65 -19.04
N ILE A 193 -7.36 -12.94 -18.61
CA ILE A 193 -8.67 -12.99 -19.27
C ILE A 193 -8.52 -12.54 -20.72
N ALA A 194 -7.85 -11.40 -20.94
CA ALA A 194 -7.67 -10.84 -22.27
C ALA A 194 -6.85 -11.77 -23.19
N SER A 195 -5.75 -12.35 -22.70
CA SER A 195 -4.92 -13.29 -23.46
C SER A 195 -5.69 -14.57 -23.80
N SER A 196 -6.45 -15.12 -22.85
CA SER A 196 -7.24 -16.34 -23.07
C SER A 196 -8.29 -16.17 -24.16
N VAL A 197 -8.83 -14.95 -24.33
CA VAL A 197 -9.80 -14.63 -25.37
C VAL A 197 -9.14 -14.64 -26.75
N VAL A 198 -7.94 -14.09 -26.86
CA VAL A 198 -7.16 -14.08 -28.10
C VAL A 198 -6.72 -15.49 -28.49
N GLU A 199 -6.23 -16.28 -27.53
CA GLU A 199 -5.81 -17.67 -27.75
C GLU A 199 -6.96 -18.53 -28.28
N GLU A 200 -8.17 -18.34 -27.75
CA GLU A 200 -9.38 -19.00 -28.26
C GLU A 200 -9.69 -18.60 -29.70
N LYS A 201 -9.59 -17.30 -30.01
CA LYS A 201 -9.81 -16.79 -31.37
C LYS A 201 -8.81 -17.37 -32.38
N GLN A 202 -7.55 -17.54 -31.97
CA GLN A 202 -6.48 -18.06 -32.84
C GLN A 202 -6.52 -19.58 -33.04
N SER A 203 -6.92 -20.34 -32.02
CA SER A 203 -6.78 -21.80 -32.00
C SER A 203 -7.82 -22.56 -32.83
N ARG A 204 -8.70 -21.88 -33.59
CA ARG A 204 -9.91 -22.44 -34.23
C ARG A 204 -10.86 -23.18 -33.27
N LEU A 205 -10.55 -23.21 -31.97
CA LEU A 205 -11.40 -23.78 -30.93
C LEU A 205 -12.72 -23.03 -30.81
N VAL A 206 -12.76 -21.74 -31.15
CA VAL A 206 -13.98 -20.93 -31.16
C VAL A 206 -15.08 -21.53 -32.04
N GLU A 207 -14.78 -22.07 -33.22
CA GLU A 207 -15.81 -22.64 -34.10
C GLU A 207 -16.44 -23.91 -33.50
N ILE A 208 -15.61 -24.75 -32.88
CA ILE A 208 -16.05 -25.98 -32.21
C ILE A 208 -16.81 -25.65 -30.91
N LEU A 209 -16.29 -24.71 -30.10
CA LEU A 209 -16.85 -24.32 -28.82
C LEU A 209 -18.15 -23.50 -28.98
N ALA A 210 -18.21 -22.58 -29.95
CA ALA A 210 -19.41 -21.81 -30.24
C ALA A 210 -20.53 -22.67 -30.85
N ALA A 211 -20.18 -23.76 -31.55
CA ALA A 211 -21.15 -24.77 -32.00
C ALA A 211 -21.69 -25.64 -30.85
N ALA A 212 -20.92 -25.84 -29.78
CA ALA A 212 -21.29 -26.69 -28.65
C ALA A 212 -22.00 -25.93 -27.51
N ILE A 213 -21.59 -24.70 -27.21
CA ILE A 213 -22.14 -23.87 -26.13
C ILE A 213 -22.29 -22.40 -26.56
N PRO A 214 -23.33 -21.70 -26.08
CA PRO A 214 -23.47 -20.27 -26.38
C PRO A 214 -22.26 -19.47 -25.86
N VAL A 215 -21.72 -18.61 -26.72
CA VAL A 215 -20.55 -17.74 -26.47
C VAL A 215 -20.63 -16.96 -25.15
N ARG A 216 -21.84 -16.52 -24.77
CA ARG A 216 -22.10 -15.83 -23.47
C ARG A 216 -21.76 -16.69 -22.26
N THR A 217 -22.03 -17.98 -22.36
CA THR A 217 -21.79 -18.98 -21.29
C THR A 217 -20.30 -19.22 -21.10
N LEU A 218 -19.54 -19.19 -22.19
CA LEU A 218 -18.09 -19.34 -22.19
C LEU A 218 -17.42 -18.15 -21.50
N LEU A 219 -17.80 -16.92 -21.89
CA LEU A 219 -17.34 -15.69 -21.22
C LEU A 219 -17.67 -15.69 -19.73
N LEU A 220 -18.92 -15.99 -19.39
CA LEU A 220 -19.36 -16.00 -18.00
C LEU A 220 -18.53 -16.97 -17.17
N GLY A 221 -18.30 -18.19 -17.68
CA GLY A 221 -17.44 -19.17 -17.04
C GLY A 221 -16.02 -18.66 -16.80
N LYS A 222 -15.41 -18.01 -17.81
CA LYS A 222 -14.07 -17.43 -17.69
C LYS A 222 -13.98 -16.31 -16.66
N VAL A 223 -14.91 -15.37 -16.72
CA VAL A 223 -14.94 -14.21 -15.82
C VAL A 223 -15.16 -14.67 -14.38
N VAL A 224 -16.12 -15.57 -14.15
CA VAL A 224 -16.37 -16.12 -12.80
C VAL A 224 -15.17 -16.95 -12.32
N GLY A 225 -14.60 -17.82 -13.16
CA GLY A 225 -13.44 -18.63 -12.81
C GLY A 225 -12.23 -17.79 -12.39
N ASN A 226 -11.89 -16.75 -13.17
CA ASN A 226 -10.80 -15.83 -12.83
C ASN A 226 -11.13 -14.96 -11.60
N THR A 227 -12.38 -14.55 -11.41
CA THR A 227 -12.79 -13.83 -10.20
C THR A 227 -12.63 -14.68 -8.95
N VAL A 228 -12.99 -15.98 -9.02
CA VAL A 228 -12.81 -16.93 -7.91
C VAL A 228 -11.33 -17.16 -7.63
N LEU A 229 -10.49 -17.31 -8.66
CA LEU A 229 -9.03 -17.41 -8.48
C LEU A 229 -8.45 -16.16 -7.84
N ALA A 230 -8.83 -14.98 -8.32
CA ALA A 230 -8.37 -13.70 -7.78
C ALA A 230 -8.78 -13.52 -6.32
N LEU A 231 -10.03 -13.88 -5.99
CA LEU A 231 -10.51 -13.88 -4.61
C LEU A 231 -9.76 -14.89 -3.74
N GLY A 232 -9.50 -16.10 -4.25
CA GLY A 232 -8.71 -17.11 -3.53
C GLY A 232 -7.27 -16.64 -3.25
N GLN A 233 -6.63 -16.03 -4.25
CA GLN A 233 -5.29 -15.44 -4.08
C GLN A 233 -5.30 -14.29 -3.08
N LEU A 234 -6.31 -13.42 -3.13
CA LEU A 234 -6.49 -12.32 -2.18
C LEU A 234 -6.67 -12.83 -0.75
N VAL A 235 -7.55 -13.82 -0.54
CA VAL A 235 -7.76 -14.42 0.79
C VAL A 235 -6.47 -15.03 1.32
N LEU A 236 -5.70 -15.72 0.46
CA LEU A 236 -4.42 -16.30 0.84
C LEU A 236 -3.40 -15.22 1.24
N ILE A 237 -3.28 -14.14 0.46
CA ILE A 237 -2.36 -13.04 0.75
C ILE A 237 -2.75 -12.33 2.06
N VAL A 238 -4.04 -12.01 2.24
CA VAL A 238 -4.54 -11.38 3.46
C VAL A 238 -4.31 -12.29 4.67
N ALA A 239 -4.58 -13.59 4.56
CA ALA A 239 -4.34 -14.54 5.64
C ALA A 239 -2.86 -14.60 6.04
N VAL A 240 -1.94 -14.65 5.06
CA VAL A 240 -0.50 -14.64 5.31
C VAL A 240 -0.03 -13.31 5.91
N GLY A 241 -0.56 -12.18 5.43
CA GLY A 241 -0.26 -10.86 6.00
C GLY A 241 -0.72 -10.73 7.46
N LEU A 242 -1.92 -11.18 7.78
CA LEU A 242 -2.43 -11.20 9.16
C LEU A 242 -1.61 -12.11 10.08
N VAL A 243 -1.21 -13.30 9.60
CA VAL A 243 -0.32 -14.18 10.35
C VAL A 243 1.05 -13.52 10.55
N GLY A 244 1.58 -12.83 9.55
CA GLY A 244 2.83 -12.08 9.65
C GLY A 244 2.78 -10.97 10.71
N LEU A 245 1.70 -10.19 10.74
CA LEU A 245 1.49 -9.15 11.74
C LEU A 245 1.41 -9.70 13.17
N ALA A 246 0.97 -10.95 13.36
CA ALA A 246 0.96 -11.57 14.69
C ALA A 246 2.37 -11.81 15.28
N PHE A 247 3.43 -11.65 14.48
CA PHE A 247 4.82 -11.72 14.93
C PHE A 247 5.47 -10.34 15.14
N THR A 248 4.69 -9.26 15.03
CA THR A 248 5.16 -7.88 15.22
C THR A 248 4.62 -7.29 16.53
N ASP A 249 5.30 -6.28 17.06
CA ASP A 249 4.89 -5.57 18.29
C ASP A 249 3.72 -4.60 18.09
N TYR A 250 3.12 -4.56 16.89
CA TYR A 250 1.94 -3.75 16.64
C TYR A 250 0.76 -4.29 17.45
N ASP A 251 0.22 -3.46 18.35
CA ASP A 251 -1.05 -3.74 19.04
C ASP A 251 -2.20 -3.63 18.03
N VAL A 252 -2.54 -4.76 17.42
CA VAL A 252 -3.47 -4.79 16.30
C VAL A 252 -4.92 -4.74 16.82
N ALA A 253 -5.63 -3.66 16.53
CA ALA A 253 -7.08 -3.56 16.72
C ALA A 253 -7.83 -4.49 15.73
N LEU A 254 -7.86 -5.80 16.05
CA LEU A 254 -8.50 -6.85 15.24
C LEU A 254 -9.94 -6.50 14.80
N PRO A 255 -10.80 -5.86 15.63
CA PRO A 255 -12.15 -5.50 15.20
C PRO A 255 -12.19 -4.49 14.04
N GLY A 256 -11.34 -3.46 14.06
CA GLY A 256 -11.27 -2.45 12.99
C GLY A 256 -10.76 -3.06 11.68
N LEU A 257 -9.74 -3.92 11.78
CA LEU A 257 -9.21 -4.68 10.65
C LEU A 257 -10.24 -5.61 10.02
N ALA A 258 -10.95 -6.35 10.87
CA ALA A 258 -12.00 -7.25 10.40
C ALA A 258 -13.08 -6.49 9.63
N GLY A 259 -13.45 -5.28 10.08
CA GLY A 259 -14.38 -4.39 9.38
C GLY A 259 -13.88 -3.99 7.98
N GLY A 260 -12.66 -3.46 7.89
CA GLY A 260 -12.05 -3.07 6.61
C GLY A 260 -11.91 -4.25 5.63
N ILE A 261 -11.42 -5.39 6.10
CA ILE A 261 -11.28 -6.62 5.29
C ILE A 261 -12.66 -7.14 4.84
N ALA A 262 -13.65 -7.16 5.74
CA ALA A 262 -14.99 -7.63 5.43
C ALA A 262 -15.67 -6.79 4.35
N TRP A 263 -15.42 -5.48 4.32
CA TRP A 263 -15.89 -4.60 3.25
C TRP A 263 -15.04 -4.69 1.99
N TYR A 264 -13.73 -4.89 2.11
CA TYR A 264 -12.86 -5.03 0.95
C TYR A 264 -13.27 -6.20 0.05
N VAL A 265 -13.67 -7.34 0.61
CA VAL A 265 -14.09 -8.53 -0.17
C VAL A 265 -15.26 -8.28 -1.15
N PRO A 266 -16.45 -7.80 -0.73
CA PRO A 266 -17.56 -7.56 -1.64
C PRO A 266 -17.23 -6.46 -2.67
N PHE A 267 -16.53 -5.39 -2.25
CA PHE A 267 -16.07 -4.36 -3.16
C PHE A 267 -15.11 -4.92 -4.22
N PHE A 268 -14.15 -5.74 -3.79
CA PHE A 268 -13.21 -6.42 -4.67
C PHE A 268 -13.95 -7.29 -5.68
N VAL A 269 -14.87 -8.15 -5.23
CA VAL A 269 -15.61 -9.06 -6.13
C VAL A 269 -16.40 -8.29 -7.18
N VAL A 270 -17.17 -7.27 -6.76
CA VAL A 270 -18.04 -6.52 -7.68
C VAL A 270 -17.22 -5.62 -8.61
N GLY A 271 -16.21 -4.94 -8.07
CA GLY A 271 -15.30 -4.08 -8.84
C GLY A 271 -14.45 -4.86 -9.82
N PHE A 272 -13.88 -6.00 -9.39
CA PHE A 272 -13.11 -6.88 -10.26
C PHE A 272 -13.99 -7.49 -11.36
N LEU A 273 -15.22 -7.90 -11.05
CA LEU A 273 -16.17 -8.39 -12.05
C LEU A 273 -16.42 -7.36 -13.15
N ALA A 274 -16.58 -6.08 -12.78
CA ALA A 274 -16.78 -5.00 -13.73
C ALA A 274 -15.57 -4.84 -14.67
N LEU A 275 -14.35 -4.89 -14.12
CA LEU A 275 -13.11 -4.81 -14.88
C LEU A 275 -12.87 -6.05 -15.75
N ALA A 276 -13.14 -7.24 -15.25
CA ALA A 276 -12.95 -8.50 -15.95
C ALA A 276 -13.70 -8.53 -17.29
N CYS A 277 -14.89 -7.95 -17.35
CA CYS A 277 -15.63 -7.81 -18.61
C CYS A 277 -15.00 -6.81 -19.58
N ILE A 278 -14.40 -5.73 -19.09
CA ILE A 278 -13.69 -4.75 -19.92
C ILE A 278 -12.39 -5.36 -20.45
N TRP A 279 -11.67 -6.12 -19.63
CA TRP A 279 -10.50 -6.90 -20.03
C TRP A 279 -10.82 -7.92 -21.11
N ALA A 280 -11.90 -8.69 -20.95
CA ALA A 280 -12.36 -9.63 -21.97
C ALA A 280 -12.72 -8.93 -23.29
N ALA A 281 -13.36 -7.76 -23.21
CA ALA A 281 -13.67 -6.95 -24.39
C ALA A 281 -12.39 -6.43 -25.07
N ALA A 282 -11.42 -5.91 -24.30
CA ALA A 282 -10.13 -5.46 -24.83
C ALA A 282 -9.38 -6.60 -25.55
N GLY A 283 -9.28 -7.77 -24.92
CA GLY A 283 -8.68 -8.96 -25.54
C GLY A 283 -9.39 -9.38 -26.82
N SER A 284 -10.72 -9.26 -26.88
CA SER A 284 -11.47 -9.61 -28.09
C SER A 284 -11.14 -8.70 -29.30
N LEU A 285 -10.65 -7.48 -29.05
CA LEU A 285 -10.28 -6.55 -30.13
C LEU A 285 -8.92 -6.89 -30.76
N ALA A 286 -8.07 -7.63 -30.05
CA ALA A 286 -6.78 -8.06 -30.57
C ALA A 286 -6.93 -9.23 -31.55
N SER A 287 -6.19 -9.16 -32.66
CA SER A 287 -6.09 -10.24 -33.65
C SER A 287 -5.13 -11.35 -33.23
N ARG A 288 -4.03 -10.97 -32.56
CA ARG A 288 -2.98 -11.87 -32.11
C ARG A 288 -2.51 -11.51 -30.71
N THR A 289 -1.86 -12.45 -30.04
CA THR A 289 -1.28 -12.26 -28.70
C THR A 289 -0.24 -11.12 -28.69
N GLU A 290 0.48 -10.94 -29.80
CA GLU A 290 1.42 -9.83 -30.02
C GLU A 290 0.73 -8.45 -30.01
N ASP A 291 -0.52 -8.36 -30.47
CA ASP A 291 -1.28 -7.11 -30.51
C ASP A 291 -1.97 -6.81 -29.16
N LEU A 292 -1.96 -7.77 -28.21
CA LEU A 292 -2.73 -7.71 -26.97
C LEU A 292 -2.36 -6.48 -26.13
N GLN A 293 -1.07 -6.18 -26.01
CA GLN A 293 -0.59 -5.03 -25.23
C GLN A 293 -1.14 -3.72 -25.79
N SER A 294 -1.24 -3.57 -27.11
CA SER A 294 -1.78 -2.34 -27.73
C SER A 294 -3.27 -2.13 -27.43
N THR A 295 -4.05 -3.21 -27.32
CA THR A 295 -5.49 -3.15 -27.03
C THR A 295 -5.80 -2.97 -25.54
N THR A 296 -4.91 -3.42 -24.67
CA THR A 296 -5.07 -3.39 -23.22
C THR A 296 -4.41 -2.17 -22.56
N MET A 297 -3.43 -1.54 -23.21
CA MET A 297 -2.71 -0.38 -22.67
C MET A 297 -3.62 0.77 -22.18
N PRO A 298 -4.69 1.19 -22.89
CA PRO A 298 -5.57 2.24 -22.39
C PRO A 298 -6.26 1.88 -21.07
N LEU A 299 -6.61 0.60 -20.90
CA LEU A 299 -7.21 0.07 -19.68
C LEU A 299 -6.19 0.00 -18.54
N THR A 300 -4.96 -0.44 -18.84
CA THR A 300 -3.84 -0.40 -17.88
C THR A 300 -3.58 1.02 -17.39
N MET A 301 -3.53 2.01 -18.30
CA MET A 301 -3.34 3.41 -17.95
C MET A 301 -4.47 3.95 -17.08
N LEU A 302 -5.72 3.58 -17.39
CA LEU A 302 -6.86 3.93 -16.55
C LEU A 302 -6.71 3.37 -15.12
N LEU A 303 -6.28 2.12 -14.99
CA LEU A 303 -6.04 1.50 -13.68
C LEU A 303 -4.90 2.19 -12.90
N VAL A 304 -3.82 2.58 -13.58
CA VAL A 304 -2.73 3.35 -12.97
C VAL A 304 -3.24 4.69 -12.46
N VAL A 305 -4.02 5.42 -13.27
CA VAL A 305 -4.62 6.70 -12.85
C VAL A 305 -5.53 6.49 -11.65
N VAL A 306 -6.39 5.47 -11.68
CA VAL A 306 -7.28 5.15 -10.55
C VAL A 306 -6.48 4.84 -9.29
N PHE A 307 -5.40 4.06 -9.40
CA PHE A 307 -4.53 3.73 -8.27
C PHE A 307 -3.85 4.98 -7.70
N VAL A 308 -3.16 5.77 -8.53
CA VAL A 308 -2.44 6.98 -8.09
C VAL A 308 -3.39 8.01 -7.51
N VAL A 309 -4.51 8.28 -8.18
CA VAL A 309 -5.52 9.22 -7.70
C VAL A 309 -6.08 8.75 -6.36
N SER A 310 -6.40 7.46 -6.20
CA SER A 310 -6.95 6.94 -4.94
C SER A 310 -5.99 7.12 -3.75
N LEU A 311 -4.67 7.11 -3.97
CA LEU A 311 -3.68 7.29 -2.90
C LEU A 311 -3.41 8.75 -2.54
N ASN A 312 -3.74 9.70 -3.42
CA ASN A 312 -3.40 11.13 -3.25
C ASN A 312 -4.61 12.04 -3.06
N LEU A 313 -5.83 11.48 -2.99
CA LEU A 313 -7.04 12.27 -2.78
C LEU A 313 -7.30 12.52 -1.30
N GLU A 314 -7.60 13.78 -0.99
CA GLU A 314 -7.90 14.23 0.37
C GLU A 314 -9.25 14.96 0.45
N GLY A 315 -9.78 15.07 1.67
CA GLY A 315 -11.00 15.83 1.98
C GLY A 315 -12.23 15.40 1.15
N VAL A 316 -13.00 16.38 0.68
CA VAL A 316 -14.27 16.15 -0.04
C VAL A 316 -14.08 15.31 -1.31
N TRP A 317 -12.94 15.47 -2.00
CA TRP A 317 -12.68 14.72 -3.23
C TRP A 317 -12.46 13.23 -2.97
N ARG A 318 -11.82 12.89 -1.85
CA ARG A 318 -11.69 11.50 -1.37
C ARG A 318 -13.06 10.89 -1.09
N VAL A 319 -13.93 11.64 -0.41
CA VAL A 319 -15.31 11.21 -0.12
C VAL A 319 -16.07 10.95 -1.42
N VAL A 320 -16.07 11.87 -2.38
CA VAL A 320 -16.78 11.69 -3.65
C VAL A 320 -16.21 10.51 -4.45
N ALA A 321 -14.89 10.39 -4.56
CA ALA A 321 -14.24 9.32 -5.31
C ALA A 321 -14.50 7.92 -4.71
N SER A 322 -14.80 7.85 -3.41
CA SER A 322 -15.20 6.61 -2.75
C SER A 322 -16.56 6.07 -3.21
N TYR A 323 -17.41 6.89 -3.85
CA TYR A 323 -18.65 6.44 -4.51
C TYR A 323 -18.51 6.16 -6.00
N VAL A 324 -17.43 6.63 -6.63
CA VAL A 324 -17.20 6.45 -8.06
C VAL A 324 -16.79 4.99 -8.33
N PRO A 325 -17.40 4.29 -9.32
CA PRO A 325 -17.05 2.90 -9.60
C PRO A 325 -15.56 2.70 -9.89
N ILE A 326 -15.02 1.52 -9.53
CA ILE A 326 -13.60 1.14 -9.59
C ILE A 326 -12.74 1.83 -8.52
N THR A 327 -12.79 3.17 -8.39
CA THR A 327 -12.12 3.88 -7.29
C THR A 327 -12.75 3.53 -5.94
N SER A 328 -14.07 3.33 -5.90
CA SER A 328 -14.82 2.88 -4.71
C SER A 328 -14.30 1.57 -4.16
N THR A 329 -13.76 0.69 -5.01
CA THR A 329 -13.23 -0.62 -4.60
C THR A 329 -12.00 -0.50 -3.70
N ILE A 330 -11.28 0.61 -3.81
CA ILE A 330 -10.10 0.92 -3.01
C ILE A 330 -10.49 1.86 -1.86
N LEU A 331 -11.11 3.00 -2.18
CA LEU A 331 -11.30 4.11 -1.26
C LEU A 331 -12.36 3.86 -0.18
N MET A 332 -13.46 3.13 -0.46
CA MET A 332 -14.48 2.90 0.58
C MET A 332 -13.97 1.99 1.70
N PRO A 333 -13.37 0.82 1.41
CA PRO A 333 -12.79 -0.01 2.45
C PRO A 333 -11.73 0.72 3.29
N MET A 334 -10.90 1.58 2.66
CA MET A 334 -9.97 2.46 3.37
C MET A 334 -10.69 3.40 4.34
N ARG A 335 -11.70 4.15 3.86
CA ARG A 335 -12.47 5.08 4.72
C ARG A 335 -13.21 4.36 5.85
N VAL A 336 -13.64 3.11 5.65
CA VAL A 336 -14.23 2.29 6.72
C VAL A 336 -13.18 1.89 7.75
N LEU A 337 -11.99 1.50 7.29
CA LEU A 337 -10.87 1.09 8.14
C LEU A 337 -10.39 2.26 9.02
N GLU A 338 -10.38 3.47 8.47
CA GLU A 338 -9.99 4.70 9.15
C GLU A 338 -11.13 5.30 10.01
N GLY A 339 -12.31 4.69 10.02
CA GLY A 339 -13.47 5.19 10.77
C GLY A 339 -14.11 6.47 10.21
N GLU A 340 -13.69 6.92 9.02
CA GLU A 340 -14.20 8.13 8.35
C GLU A 340 -15.56 7.93 7.65
N ALA A 341 -15.92 6.69 7.34
CA ALA A 341 -17.16 6.37 6.63
C ALA A 341 -18.31 6.10 7.61
N ALA A 342 -19.45 6.77 7.40
CA ALA A 342 -20.67 6.39 8.11
C ALA A 342 -21.13 4.99 7.67
N TRP A 343 -21.82 4.27 8.56
CA TRP A 343 -22.22 2.87 8.35
C TRP A 343 -23.07 2.61 7.09
N TRP A 344 -23.74 3.63 6.55
CA TRP A 344 -24.56 3.54 5.33
C TRP A 344 -23.76 3.79 4.03
N GLU A 345 -22.62 4.49 4.12
CA GLU A 345 -21.82 4.86 2.94
C GLU A 345 -21.33 3.65 2.14
N PRO A 346 -20.80 2.58 2.78
CA PRO A 346 -20.33 1.39 2.06
C PRO A 346 -21.44 0.69 1.30
N TRP A 347 -22.66 0.65 1.85
CA TRP A 347 -23.81 0.06 1.17
C TRP A 347 -24.18 0.83 -0.09
N VAL A 348 -24.24 2.17 -0.01
CA VAL A 348 -24.56 3.03 -1.15
C VAL A 348 -23.51 2.87 -2.24
N ALA A 349 -22.23 2.96 -1.90
CA ALA A 349 -21.14 2.76 -2.85
C ALA A 349 -21.14 1.35 -3.47
N LEU A 350 -21.47 0.32 -2.68
CA LEU A 350 -21.58 -1.06 -3.17
C LEU A 350 -22.72 -1.20 -4.20
N VAL A 351 -23.86 -0.57 -3.97
CA VAL A 351 -24.98 -0.55 -4.93
C VAL A 351 -24.59 0.19 -6.21
N VAL A 352 -23.88 1.31 -6.10
CA VAL A 352 -23.41 2.10 -7.25
C VAL A 352 -22.42 1.28 -8.10
N VAL A 353 -21.41 0.66 -7.49
CA VAL A 353 -20.45 -0.19 -8.22
C VAL A 353 -21.11 -1.44 -8.78
N LEU A 354 -22.12 -2.00 -8.10
CA LEU A 354 -22.91 -3.12 -8.63
C LEU A 354 -23.71 -2.70 -9.87
N ALA A 355 -24.40 -1.56 -9.84
CA ALA A 355 -25.11 -1.03 -10.98
C ALA A 355 -24.16 -0.80 -12.17
N PHE A 356 -22.98 -0.23 -11.91
CA PHE A 356 -21.93 -0.06 -12.90
C PHE A 356 -21.46 -1.40 -13.48
N SER A 357 -21.20 -2.39 -12.61
CA SER A 357 -20.81 -3.75 -13.01
C SER A 357 -21.84 -4.39 -13.94
N LEU A 358 -23.14 -4.23 -13.65
CA LEU A 358 -24.21 -4.73 -14.54
C LEU A 358 -24.23 -4.03 -15.90
N VAL A 359 -23.82 -2.76 -15.98
CA VAL A 359 -23.68 -2.04 -17.25
C VAL A 359 -22.47 -2.56 -18.01
N THR A 360 -21.31 -2.67 -17.38
CA THR A 360 -20.07 -3.14 -18.03
C THR A 360 -20.17 -4.59 -18.49
N VAL A 361 -20.82 -5.47 -17.72
CA VAL A 361 -21.10 -6.85 -18.14
C VAL A 361 -21.95 -6.88 -19.41
N ARG A 362 -23.01 -6.08 -19.49
CA ARG A 362 -23.88 -6.01 -20.68
C ARG A 362 -23.14 -5.46 -21.90
N LEU A 363 -22.34 -4.41 -21.72
CA LEU A 363 -21.55 -3.80 -22.80
C LEU A 363 -20.43 -4.74 -23.26
N GLY A 364 -19.68 -5.33 -22.34
CA GLY A 364 -18.59 -6.27 -22.62
C GLY A 364 -19.09 -7.51 -23.35
N ALA A 365 -20.22 -8.09 -22.92
CA ALA A 365 -20.82 -9.24 -23.60
C ALA A 365 -21.23 -8.93 -25.05
N ARG A 366 -21.75 -7.70 -25.30
CA ARG A 366 -22.11 -7.25 -26.65
C ARG A 366 -20.86 -7.07 -27.53
N LEU A 367 -19.82 -6.41 -27.00
CA LEU A 367 -18.56 -6.19 -27.73
C LEU A 367 -17.90 -7.52 -28.10
N TYR A 368 -17.86 -8.47 -27.16
CA TYR A 368 -17.27 -9.79 -27.40
C TYR A 368 -18.02 -10.58 -28.47
N GLN A 369 -19.36 -10.59 -28.44
CA GLN A 369 -20.17 -11.24 -29.49
C GLN A 369 -19.87 -10.66 -30.88
N ARG A 370 -19.76 -9.34 -30.98
CA ARG A 370 -19.49 -8.66 -32.26
C ARG A 370 -18.07 -8.91 -32.77
N SER A 371 -17.08 -8.91 -31.88
CA SER A 371 -15.68 -9.18 -32.23
C SER A 371 -15.48 -10.62 -32.72
N LEU A 372 -16.18 -11.58 -32.13
CA LEU A 372 -16.04 -12.99 -32.49
C LEU A 372 -16.63 -13.34 -33.84
N LEU A 373 -17.70 -12.66 -34.25
CA LEU A 373 -18.35 -12.87 -35.55
C LEU A 373 -17.60 -12.18 -36.71
N HIS A 374 -16.71 -11.23 -36.41
CA HIS A 374 -15.84 -10.58 -37.39
C HIS A 374 -14.41 -11.15 -37.34
N THR A 375 -14.10 -12.00 -38.33
CA THR A 375 -12.78 -12.65 -38.49
C THR A 375 -11.79 -11.85 -39.34
N SER A 376 -12.16 -10.68 -39.89
CA SER A 376 -11.30 -9.86 -40.77
C SER A 376 -10.90 -8.50 -40.16
N GLY A 377 -9.65 -8.41 -39.69
CA GLY A 377 -8.95 -7.17 -39.33
C GLY A 377 -9.21 -6.62 -37.91
N ALA A 378 -8.24 -5.89 -37.37
CA ALA A 378 -8.35 -5.25 -36.05
C ALA A 378 -9.46 -4.17 -36.06
N LEU A 379 -10.43 -4.30 -35.15
CA LEU A 379 -11.57 -3.39 -35.04
C LEU A 379 -11.26 -2.30 -34.01
N SER A 380 -11.34 -1.03 -34.43
CA SER A 380 -11.27 0.12 -33.51
C SER A 380 -12.53 0.17 -32.63
N TRP A 381 -12.38 0.57 -31.36
CA TRP A 381 -13.46 0.70 -30.36
C TRP A 381 -14.71 1.42 -30.91
N ARG A 382 -14.52 2.45 -31.74
CA ARG A 382 -15.63 3.21 -32.34
C ARG A 382 -16.41 2.38 -33.37
N ARG A 383 -15.72 1.58 -34.19
CA ARG A 383 -16.35 0.74 -35.22
C ARG A 383 -17.08 -0.47 -34.60
N ALA A 384 -16.57 -1.04 -33.51
CA ALA A 384 -17.25 -2.13 -32.80
C ALA A 384 -18.60 -1.71 -32.19
N MET A 385 -18.73 -0.43 -31.84
CA MET A 385 -19.99 0.12 -31.32
C MET A 385 -21.00 0.43 -32.42
N THR A 386 -20.56 0.80 -33.63
CA THR A 386 -21.42 1.26 -34.75
C THR A 386 -21.85 0.19 -35.74
N LEU A 387 -21.40 -1.07 -35.63
CA LEU A 387 -21.90 -2.15 -36.48
C LEU A 387 -23.38 -2.43 -36.12
N THR A 388 -24.27 -2.07 -37.03
CA THR A 388 -25.68 -2.47 -37.05
C THR A 388 -25.84 -3.82 -37.74
N ASP A 389 -26.83 -4.58 -37.29
CA ASP A 389 -27.15 -5.97 -37.65
C ASP A 389 -27.14 -6.30 -39.16
#